data_AF-A0A0R1UGW1-F1
#
_entry.id   AF-A0A0R1UGW1-F1
#
_cell.length_a   1.000
_cell.length_b   1.000
_cell.length_c   1.000
_cell.angle_alpha   90.00
_cell.angle_beta   90.00
_cell.angle_gamma   90.00
#
_symmetry.space_group_name_H-M   'P 1'
#
loop_
_entity.id
_entity.type
_entity.pdbx_description
1 polymer ?
#
loop_
_entity_poly.entity_id
_entity_poly.type
_entity_poly.pdbx_seq_one_letter_code
_entity_poly.pdbx_strand_id
1 'polypeptide(L)'
;MKELQNIWQKFLAIPLLKKLNQHSFMPIIWWGVFIAAFPYFLSLIQLPIVVRVGLVFLILNSIISFHVGVLIKKRSLSKWWMLFLPVIFCLAILPRFANYNLVFGLIYLIFEVFGLINNHIYR
;
A
#
# COMPACT_ATOMS: atom_id res chain seq x y z
N MET A 1 -7.33 -26.35 -2.54
CA MET A 1 -7.04 -25.28 -3.53
C MET A 1 -8.30 -24.78 -4.26
N LYS A 2 -9.17 -25.65 -4.79
CA LYS A 2 -10.43 -25.26 -5.46
C LYS A 2 -11.42 -24.49 -4.59
N GLU A 3 -11.52 -24.81 -3.29
CA GLU A 3 -12.43 -24.08 -2.39
C GLU A 3 -12.02 -22.63 -2.17
N LEU A 4 -10.72 -22.35 -2.03
CA LEU A 4 -10.21 -20.97 -1.91
C LEU A 4 -10.56 -20.14 -3.15
N GLN A 5 -10.41 -20.72 -4.36
CA GLN A 5 -10.79 -20.04 -5.60
C GLN A 5 -12.29 -19.74 -5.66
N ASN A 6 -13.14 -20.65 -5.20
CA ASN A 6 -14.59 -20.43 -5.14
C ASN A 6 -14.98 -19.32 -4.15
N ILE A 7 -14.31 -19.23 -3.00
CA ILE A 7 -14.53 -18.16 -2.02
C ILE A 7 -14.12 -16.81 -2.62
N TRP A 8 -12.96 -16.74 -3.27
CA TRP A 8 -12.50 -15.53 -3.96
C TRP A 8 -13.46 -15.10 -5.07
N GLN A 9 -13.95 -16.05 -5.89
CA GLN A 9 -14.94 -15.79 -6.94
C GLN A 9 -16.25 -15.24 -6.36
N LYS A 10 -16.75 -15.81 -5.27
CA LYS A 10 -17.95 -15.30 -4.57
C LYS A 10 -17.72 -13.89 -4.01
N PHE A 11 -16.53 -13.61 -3.48
CA PHE A 11 -16.17 -12.29 -2.94
C PHE A 11 -16.12 -11.22 -4.04
N LEU A 12 -15.51 -11.55 -5.19
CA LEU A 12 -15.46 -10.69 -6.38
C LEU A 12 -16.84 -10.49 -7.04
N ALA A 13 -17.77 -11.43 -6.87
CA ALA A 13 -19.11 -11.38 -7.43
C ALA A 13 -20.07 -10.45 -6.67
N ILE A 14 -19.68 -9.93 -5.49
CA ILE A 14 -20.50 -8.99 -4.74
C ILE A 14 -20.70 -7.71 -5.57
N PRO A 15 -21.94 -7.28 -5.85
CA PRO A 15 -22.22 -6.18 -6.79
C PRO A 15 -21.60 -4.85 -6.37
N LEU A 16 -21.47 -4.59 -5.06
CA LEU A 16 -20.74 -3.42 -4.53
C LEU A 16 -19.25 -3.46 -4.87
N LEU A 17 -18.59 -4.61 -4.64
CA LEU A 17 -17.17 -4.78 -4.94
C LEU A 17 -16.92 -4.71 -6.45
N LYS A 18 -17.78 -5.31 -7.26
CA LYS A 18 -17.69 -5.23 -8.73
C LYS A 18 -17.80 -3.79 -9.23
N LYS A 19 -18.73 -3.01 -8.67
CA LYS A 19 -18.92 -1.59 -9.02
C LYS A 19 -17.74 -0.72 -8.57
N LEU A 20 -17.21 -0.96 -7.37
CA LEU A 20 -16.03 -0.26 -6.88
C LEU A 20 -14.81 -0.57 -7.75
N ASN A 21 -14.55 -1.84 -8.04
CA ASN A 21 -13.35 -2.28 -8.77
C ASN A 21 -13.35 -1.92 -10.27
N GLN A 22 -14.45 -1.34 -10.79
CA GLN A 22 -14.47 -0.73 -12.12
C GLN A 22 -13.62 0.54 -12.20
N HIS A 23 -13.36 1.20 -11.07
CA HIS A 23 -12.56 2.41 -11.04
C HIS A 23 -11.06 2.11 -11.09
N SER A 24 -10.34 2.79 -11.99
CA SER A 24 -8.90 2.63 -12.19
C SER A 24 -8.04 2.84 -10.95
N PHE A 25 -8.53 3.62 -9.97
CA PHE A 25 -7.83 3.94 -8.72
C PHE A 25 -8.06 2.94 -7.58
N MET A 26 -9.04 2.03 -7.68
CA MET A 26 -9.33 1.07 -6.60
C MET A 26 -8.16 0.21 -6.16
N PRO A 27 -7.29 -0.28 -7.07
CA PRO A 27 -6.12 -1.03 -6.67
C PRO A 27 -5.20 -0.28 -5.69
N ILE A 28 -5.09 1.05 -5.83
CA ILE A 28 -4.31 1.90 -4.91
C ILE A 28 -4.97 1.96 -3.55
N ILE A 29 -6.31 2.09 -3.52
CA ILE A 29 -7.08 2.08 -2.28
C ILE A 29 -6.91 0.75 -1.55
N TRP A 30 -6.97 -0.38 -2.25
CA TRP A 30 -6.74 -1.70 -1.66
C TRP A 30 -5.35 -1.82 -1.04
N TRP A 31 -4.31 -1.32 -1.71
CA TRP A 31 -2.96 -1.27 -1.15
C TRP A 31 -2.87 -0.35 0.08
N GLY A 32 -3.54 0.81 0.06
CA GLY A 32 -3.63 1.71 1.22
C GLY A 32 -4.30 1.06 2.42
N VAL A 33 -5.44 0.38 2.22
CA VAL A 33 -6.13 -0.37 3.27
C VAL A 33 -5.25 -1.50 3.82
N PHE A 34 -4.54 -2.21 2.93
CA PHE A 34 -3.60 -3.24 3.33
C PHE A 34 -2.49 -2.68 4.23
N ILE A 35 -1.83 -1.59 3.83
CA ILE A 35 -0.78 -0.93 4.62
C ILE A 35 -1.32 -0.41 5.95
N ALA A 36 -2.55 0.12 5.98
CA ALA A 36 -3.14 0.62 7.22
C ALA A 36 -3.49 -0.52 8.19
N ALA A 37 -3.95 -1.67 7.69
CA ALA A 37 -4.36 -2.81 8.51
C ALA A 37 -3.19 -3.71 8.94
N PHE A 38 -2.17 -3.85 8.09
CA PHE A 38 -1.03 -4.75 8.30
C PHE A 38 -0.30 -4.55 9.66
N PRO A 39 -0.09 -3.32 10.16
CA PRO A 39 0.49 -3.05 11.48
C PRO A 39 -0.32 -3.62 12.63
N TYR A 40 -1.64 -3.62 12.50
CA TYR A 40 -2.53 -4.17 13.50
C TYR A 40 -2.44 -5.70 13.50
N PHE A 41 -2.41 -6.34 12.33
CA PHE A 41 -2.17 -7.79 12.22
C PHE A 41 -0.83 -8.21 12.86
N LEU A 42 0.25 -7.47 12.61
CA LEU A 42 1.55 -7.74 13.23
C LEU A 42 1.58 -7.46 14.74
N SER A 43 0.67 -6.63 15.23
CA SER A 43 0.48 -6.45 16.67
C SER A 43 -0.01 -7.73 17.35
N LEU A 44 -0.78 -8.57 16.65
CA LEU A 44 -1.27 -9.84 17.20
C LEU A 44 -0.16 -10.90 17.32
N ILE A 45 0.89 -10.82 16.50
CA ILE A 45 1.95 -11.83 16.40
C ILE A 45 3.05 -11.64 17.48
N GLN A 46 2.90 -10.67 18.41
CA GLN A 46 3.87 -10.38 19.48
C GLN A 46 5.32 -10.17 19.00
N LEU A 47 5.52 -9.73 17.75
CA LEU A 47 6.86 -9.47 17.22
C LEU A 47 7.55 -8.29 17.93
N PRO A 48 8.89 -8.28 18.03
CA PRO A 48 9.62 -7.14 18.58
C PRO A 48 9.30 -5.84 17.85
N ILE A 49 9.20 -4.71 18.56
CA ILE A 49 8.97 -3.38 17.95
C ILE A 49 9.99 -3.12 16.83
N VAL A 50 11.27 -3.41 17.06
CA VAL A 50 12.36 -3.15 16.09
C VAL A 50 12.13 -3.90 14.78
N VAL A 51 11.65 -5.15 14.82
CA VAL A 51 11.38 -5.95 13.62
C VAL A 51 10.16 -5.41 12.87
N ARG A 52 9.10 -5.01 13.58
CA ARG A 52 7.93 -4.36 12.96
C ARG A 52 8.30 -3.04 12.30
N VAL A 53 9.21 -2.28 12.90
CA VAL A 53 9.63 -1.00 12.33
C VAL A 53 10.62 -1.15 11.18
N GLY A 54 11.67 -1.95 11.36
CA GLY A 54 12.69 -2.14 10.33
C GLY A 54 12.19 -2.97 9.15
N LEU A 55 11.66 -4.16 9.39
CA LEU A 55 11.36 -5.10 8.31
C LEU A 55 10.04 -4.77 7.62
N VAL A 56 9.03 -4.41 8.40
CA VAL A 56 7.69 -4.17 7.86
C VAL A 56 7.53 -2.72 7.38
N PHE A 57 7.79 -1.73 8.25
CA PHE A 57 7.57 -0.34 7.85
C PHE A 57 8.58 0.18 6.85
N LEU A 58 9.82 -0.30 6.88
CA LEU A 58 10.82 0.11 5.91
C LEU A 58 10.76 -0.76 4.65
N ILE A 59 11.09 -2.06 4.74
CA ILE A 59 11.30 -2.89 3.54
C ILE A 59 9.97 -3.15 2.82
N LEU A 60 9.01 -3.73 3.52
CA LEU A 60 7.77 -4.21 2.93
C LEU A 60 6.97 -3.05 2.34
N ASN A 61 6.82 -1.96 3.09
CA ASN A 61 6.12 -0.80 2.59
C ASN A 61 6.88 -0.05 1.49
N SER A 62 8.23 -0.06 1.45
CA SER A 62 8.98 0.48 0.29
C SER A 62 8.69 -0.29 -1.00
N ILE A 63 8.60 -1.63 -0.92
CA ILE A 63 8.24 -2.48 -2.07
C ILE A 63 6.81 -2.16 -2.54
N ILE A 64 5.86 -2.03 -1.61
CA ILE A 64 4.48 -1.69 -1.95
C ILE A 64 4.40 -0.29 -2.56
N SER A 65 5.10 0.69 -1.99
CA SER A 65 5.18 2.07 -2.50
C SER A 65 5.69 2.08 -3.93
N PHE A 66 6.78 1.36 -4.21
CA PHE A 66 7.29 1.22 -5.57
C PHE A 66 6.24 0.63 -6.53
N HIS A 67 5.57 -0.44 -6.10
CA HIS A 67 4.53 -1.08 -6.91
C HIS A 67 3.34 -0.14 -7.18
N VAL A 68 2.92 0.64 -6.19
CA VAL A 68 1.86 1.66 -6.33
C VAL A 68 2.29 2.74 -7.32
N GLY A 69 3.54 3.22 -7.27
CA GLY A 69 4.08 4.16 -8.26
C GLY A 69 4.03 3.64 -9.69
N VAL A 70 4.39 2.37 -9.89
CA VAL A 70 4.26 1.69 -11.21
C VAL A 70 2.78 1.60 -11.62
N LEU A 71 1.88 1.31 -10.68
CA LEU A 71 0.45 1.14 -10.94
C LEU A 71 -0.22 2.47 -11.32
N ILE A 72 0.14 3.57 -10.65
CA ILE A 72 -0.28 4.94 -10.99
C ILE A 72 0.06 5.24 -12.45
N LYS A 73 1.29 4.96 -12.85
CA LYS A 73 1.74 5.14 -14.24
C LYS A 73 0.98 4.25 -15.22
N LYS A 74 0.89 2.94 -14.93
CA LYS A 74 0.24 1.96 -15.80
C LYS A 74 -1.25 2.26 -16.01
N ARG A 75 -1.91 2.84 -15.02
CA ARG A 75 -3.34 3.23 -15.08
C ARG A 75 -3.55 4.69 -15.49
N SER A 76 -2.49 5.42 -15.86
CA SER A 76 -2.53 6.85 -16.21
C SER A 76 -3.29 7.70 -15.18
N LEU A 77 -3.09 7.39 -13.90
CA LEU A 77 -3.73 8.11 -12.80
C LEU A 77 -2.99 9.42 -12.53
N SER A 78 -3.72 10.37 -11.93
CA SER A 78 -3.15 11.67 -11.54
C SER A 78 -1.99 11.48 -10.55
N LYS A 79 -0.93 12.26 -10.71
CA LYS A 79 0.26 12.23 -9.82
C LYS A 79 -0.09 12.52 -8.36
N TRP A 80 -1.22 13.20 -8.11
CA TRP A 80 -1.75 13.43 -6.75
C TRP A 80 -2.01 12.14 -5.98
N TRP A 81 -2.25 11.01 -6.65
CA TRP A 81 -2.40 9.70 -6.01
C TRP A 81 -1.13 9.21 -5.30
N MET A 82 0.04 9.80 -5.59
CA MET A 82 1.28 9.50 -4.86
C MET A 82 1.26 10.02 -3.41
N LEU A 83 0.40 10.99 -3.09
CA LEU A 83 0.29 11.44 -1.71
C LEU A 83 -0.62 10.52 -0.88
N PHE A 84 -1.44 9.70 -1.54
CA PHE A 84 -2.46 8.89 -0.88
C PHE A 84 -1.84 7.87 0.08
N LEU A 85 -0.88 7.08 -0.39
CA LEU A 85 -0.24 6.03 0.39
C LEU A 85 0.54 6.58 1.61
N PRO A 86 1.44 7.59 1.46
CA PRO A 86 2.16 8.16 2.59
C PRO A 86 1.24 8.88 3.58
N VAL A 87 0.19 9.58 3.11
CA VAL A 87 -0.78 10.24 4.00
C VAL A 87 -1.57 9.22 4.81
N ILE A 88 -2.09 8.16 4.17
CA ILE A 88 -2.81 7.09 4.88
C ILE A 88 -1.91 6.41 5.90
N PHE A 89 -0.65 6.13 5.53
CA PHE A 89 0.30 5.53 6.45
C PHE A 89 0.52 6.41 7.69
N CYS A 90 0.80 7.71 7.47
CA CYS A 90 0.97 8.67 8.55
C CYS A 90 -0.26 8.72 9.47
N LEU A 91 -1.47 8.76 8.91
CA LEU A 91 -2.72 8.76 9.67
C LEU A 91 -2.93 7.46 10.47
N ALA A 92 -2.67 6.31 9.85
CA ALA A 92 -2.88 5.00 10.47
C ALA A 92 -1.95 4.77 11.67
N ILE A 93 -0.77 5.40 11.66
CA ILE A 93 0.28 5.13 12.63
C ILE A 93 0.56 6.30 13.59
N LEU A 94 -0.09 7.44 13.36
CA LEU A 94 -0.18 8.59 14.27
C LEU A 94 -0.47 8.21 15.73
N PRO A 95 -1.41 7.29 16.04
CA PRO A 95 -1.70 6.95 17.43
C PRO A 95 -0.65 6.07 18.12
N ARG A 96 0.34 5.52 17.39
CA ARG A 96 1.32 4.57 17.95
C ARG A 96 2.79 5.02 17.86
N PHE A 97 3.18 5.76 16.82
CA PHE A 97 4.60 6.04 16.53
C PHE A 97 4.89 7.47 16.04
N ALA A 98 4.22 8.48 16.60
CA ALA A 98 4.24 9.88 16.15
C ALA A 98 5.63 10.46 15.77
N ASN A 99 6.70 10.08 16.48
CA ASN A 99 8.05 10.61 16.26
C ASN A 99 8.71 10.18 14.93
N TYR A 100 8.28 9.07 14.32
CA TYR A 100 8.93 8.52 13.12
C TYR A 100 8.09 8.63 11.84
N ASN A 101 6.83 9.05 11.94
CA ASN A 101 5.86 8.97 10.84
C ASN A 101 6.26 9.77 9.60
N LEU A 102 6.77 10.98 9.79
CA LEU A 102 7.13 11.85 8.69
C LEU A 102 8.30 11.29 7.88
N VAL A 103 9.30 10.69 8.54
CA VAL A 103 10.44 10.07 7.86
C VAL A 103 9.98 8.91 6.99
N PHE A 104 9.11 8.04 7.52
CA PHE A 104 8.56 6.93 6.74
C PHE A 104 7.66 7.40 5.59
N GLY A 105 6.83 8.43 5.80
CA GLY A 105 6.04 9.03 4.72
C GLY A 105 6.93 9.56 3.58
N LEU A 106 8.07 10.16 3.91
CA LEU A 106 9.03 10.67 2.94
C LEU A 106 9.71 9.54 2.17
N ILE A 107 10.09 8.45 2.85
CA ILE A 107 10.62 7.23 2.22
C ILE A 107 9.61 6.67 1.20
N TYR A 108 8.32 6.65 1.53
CA TYR A 108 7.30 6.07 0.64
C TYR A 108 7.15 6.91 -0.62
N LEU A 109 7.16 8.22 -0.46
CA LEU A 109 7.13 9.18 -1.56
C LEU A 109 8.33 8.96 -2.49
N ILE A 110 9.54 8.77 -1.95
CA ILE A 110 10.76 8.48 -2.73
C ILE A 110 10.59 7.19 -3.55
N PHE A 111 10.14 6.10 -2.93
CA PHE A 111 9.96 4.82 -3.62
C PHE A 111 8.83 4.85 -4.66
N GLU A 112 7.75 5.58 -4.42
CA GLU A 112 6.70 5.80 -5.42
C GLU A 112 7.20 6.61 -6.61
N VAL A 113 8.01 7.66 -6.38
CA VAL A 113 8.68 8.42 -7.44
C VAL A 113 9.55 7.49 -8.27
N PHE A 114 10.34 6.62 -7.64
CA PHE A 114 11.12 5.62 -8.37
C PHE A 114 10.25 4.68 -9.19
N GLY A 115 9.12 4.21 -8.65
CA GLY A 115 8.15 3.40 -9.39
C GLY A 115 7.56 4.12 -10.60
N LEU A 116 7.30 5.42 -10.47
CA LEU A 116 6.79 6.25 -11.55
C LEU A 116 7.85 6.49 -12.65
N ILE A 117 9.12 6.62 -12.28
CA ILE A 117 10.22 6.89 -13.21
C ILE A 117 10.78 5.60 -13.84
N ASN A 118 10.48 4.41 -13.30
CA ASN A 118 11.08 3.12 -13.67
C ASN A 118 11.30 2.84 -15.18
N ASN A 119 10.39 3.27 -16.07
CA ASN A 119 10.56 3.10 -17.53
C ASN A 119 11.65 4.01 -18.18
N HIS A 120 12.19 4.99 -17.46
CA HIS A 120 13.30 5.84 -17.93
C HIS A 120 14.67 5.35 -17.44
N ILE A 121 14.72 4.36 -16.54
CA ILE A 121 15.97 3.87 -15.94
C ILE A 121 16.61 2.77 -16.80
N TYR A 122 15.82 2.06 -17.60
CA TYR A 122 16.26 0.96 -18.47
C TYR A 122 16.33 1.34 -19.96
N ARG A 123 16.44 2.63 -20.29
CA ARG A 123 16.56 3.10 -21.68
C ARG A 123 17.90 3.77 -21.92
#